data_AF-A0A933VJJ6-F1
#
_entry.id   AF-A0A933VJJ6-F1
#
_cell.length_a   1.000
_cell.length_b   1.000
_cell.length_c   1.000
_cell.angle_alpha   90.00
_cell.angle_beta   90.00
_cell.angle_gamma   90.00
#
_symmetry.space_group_name_H-M   'P 1'
#
loop_
_entity.id
_entity.type
_entity.pdbx_description
1 polymer ?
#
loop_
_entity_poly.entity_id
_entity_poly.type
_entity_poly.pdbx_seq_one_letter_code
_entity_poly.pdbx_strand_id
1 'polypeptide(L)'
;MQAAVIVASIVAAAAALANWWSRWRDHNGVELVSKPLATIAIAVLAVLVGHDVRTGALVAAIVGFACCLAGDVALLPAIDRFVVGLASFLAGHVAFVVMFVLLGLDRWWLGLVAVVGVAGVASLAGRHIVRGARASDPGLAVPVQAYLAVICSMAVIGWATGRAGAIVGSAAFVASDAMLGWRQFVRSRPWMPVAVMITYHGALTGLALSLA
;
A
#
# COMPACT_ATOMS: atom_id res chain seq x y z
N MET A 1 0.71 27.36 -0.54
CA MET A 1 1.06 25.94 -0.28
C MET A 1 0.24 25.34 0.86
N GLN A 2 0.23 25.95 2.05
CA GLN A 2 -0.48 25.43 3.23
C GLN A 2 -2.00 25.18 3.01
N ALA A 3 -2.71 26.11 2.38
CA ALA A 3 -4.13 25.93 2.07
C ALA A 3 -4.38 24.71 1.15
N ALA A 4 -3.51 24.46 0.17
CA ALA A 4 -3.64 23.33 -0.74
C ALA A 4 -3.43 21.99 -0.01
N VAL A 5 -2.46 21.93 0.93
CA VAL A 5 -2.22 20.74 1.77
C VAL A 5 -3.45 20.44 2.64
N ILE A 6 -4.07 21.47 3.24
CA ILE A 6 -5.28 21.30 4.04
C ILE A 6 -6.43 20.77 3.18
N VAL A 7 -6.66 21.37 2.00
CA VAL A 7 -7.71 20.92 1.08
C VAL A 7 -7.47 19.47 0.64
N ALA A 8 -6.26 19.11 0.21
CA ALA A 8 -5.93 17.74 -0.18
C ALA A 8 -6.14 16.75 0.96
N SER A 9 -5.78 17.12 2.19
CA SER A 9 -5.97 16.29 3.39
C SER A 9 -7.46 16.08 3.69
N ILE A 10 -8.28 17.12 3.59
CA ILE A 10 -9.73 17.04 3.79
C ILE A 10 -10.38 16.14 2.72
N VAL A 11 -9.99 16.32 1.46
CA VAL A 11 -10.51 15.50 0.35
C VAL A 11 -10.10 14.04 0.53
N ALA A 12 -8.84 13.77 0.87
CA ALA A 12 -8.35 12.42 1.14
C ALA A 12 -9.12 11.75 2.30
N ALA A 13 -9.32 12.48 3.41
CA ALA A 13 -10.07 11.98 4.56
C ALA A 13 -11.54 11.69 4.21
N ALA A 14 -12.22 12.62 3.52
CA ALA A 14 -13.60 12.45 3.10
C ALA A 14 -13.76 11.26 2.14
N ALA A 15 -12.87 11.12 1.15
CA ALA A 15 -12.88 10.02 0.21
C ALA A 15 -12.59 8.67 0.89
N ALA A 16 -11.61 8.61 1.80
CA ALA A 16 -11.30 7.41 2.57
C ALA A 16 -12.48 6.99 3.46
N LEU A 17 -13.11 7.92 4.17
CA LEU A 17 -14.29 7.63 5.01
C LEU A 17 -15.47 7.13 4.17
N ALA A 18 -15.72 7.74 3.01
CA ALA A 18 -16.73 7.27 2.06
C ALA A 18 -16.42 5.85 1.57
N ASN A 19 -15.14 5.54 1.33
CA ASN A 19 -14.71 4.21 0.93
C ASN A 19 -14.85 3.16 2.04
N TRP A 20 -14.50 3.51 3.28
CA TRP A 20 -14.68 2.60 4.42
C TRP A 20 -16.15 2.29 4.65
N TRP A 21 -17.01 3.31 4.55
CA TRP A 21 -18.45 3.14 4.61
C TRP A 21 -18.97 2.26 3.46
N SER A 22 -18.49 2.47 2.23
CA SER A 22 -18.91 1.66 1.08
C SER A 22 -18.51 0.19 1.24
N ARG A 23 -17.35 -0.10 1.83
CA ARG A 23 -16.93 -1.47 2.15
C ARG A 23 -17.70 -2.09 3.32
N TRP A 24 -18.21 -1.28 4.25
CA TRP A 24 -19.03 -1.76 5.36
C TRP A 24 -20.47 -2.05 4.94
N ARG A 25 -21.01 -1.27 4.00
CA ARG A 25 -22.37 -1.44 3.44
C ARG A 25 -22.43 -2.21 2.12
N ASP A 26 -21.29 -2.72 1.65
CA ASP A 26 -21.12 -3.39 0.35
C ASP A 26 -21.71 -2.58 -0.84
N HIS A 27 -21.49 -1.27 -0.84
CA HIS A 27 -22.07 -0.33 -1.81
C HIS A 27 -21.11 -0.03 -2.97
N ASN A 28 -21.12 -0.88 -4.00
CA ASN A 28 -20.17 -0.85 -5.13
C ASN A 28 -20.08 0.51 -5.86
N GLY A 29 -21.20 1.23 -6.01
CA GLY A 29 -21.19 2.55 -6.68
C GLY A 29 -20.38 3.62 -5.95
N VAL A 30 -20.44 3.63 -4.61
CA VAL A 30 -19.62 4.56 -3.80
C VAL A 30 -18.17 4.08 -3.80
N GLU A 31 -17.92 2.77 -3.75
CA GLU A 31 -16.56 2.21 -3.83
C GLU A 31 -15.86 2.60 -5.14
N LEU A 32 -16.57 2.53 -6.27
CA LEU A 32 -16.07 2.87 -7.61
C LEU A 32 -15.47 4.28 -7.69
N VAL A 33 -16.04 5.24 -6.96
CA VAL A 33 -15.59 6.64 -6.97
C VAL A 33 -14.67 6.95 -5.80
N SER A 34 -15.04 6.53 -4.60
CA SER A 34 -14.30 6.85 -3.37
C SER A 34 -12.91 6.23 -3.34
N LYS A 35 -12.73 5.01 -3.85
CA LYS A 35 -11.44 4.31 -3.82
C LYS A 35 -10.39 5.00 -4.70
N PRO A 36 -10.62 5.26 -6.00
CA PRO A 36 -9.68 6.04 -6.81
C PRO A 36 -9.46 7.46 -6.27
N LEU A 37 -10.54 8.12 -5.82
CA LEU A 37 -10.48 9.51 -5.34
C LEU A 37 -9.58 9.62 -4.11
N ALA A 38 -9.65 8.68 -3.17
CA ALA A 38 -8.79 8.67 -1.99
C ALA A 38 -7.31 8.52 -2.37
N THR A 39 -6.98 7.57 -3.25
CA THR A 39 -5.61 7.36 -3.74
C THR A 39 -5.08 8.58 -4.48
N ILE A 40 -5.89 9.21 -5.36
CA ILE A 40 -5.52 10.44 -6.06
C ILE A 40 -5.29 11.59 -5.08
N ALA A 41 -6.19 11.80 -4.12
CA ALA A 41 -6.07 12.89 -3.14
C ALA A 41 -4.82 12.73 -2.26
N ILE A 42 -4.48 11.51 -1.86
CA ILE A 42 -3.24 11.22 -1.12
C ILE A 42 -2.01 11.40 -2.01
N ALA A 43 -2.06 11.03 -3.29
CA ALA A 43 -0.97 11.29 -4.23
C ALA A 43 -0.73 12.80 -4.43
N VAL A 44 -1.81 13.59 -4.53
CA VAL A 44 -1.73 15.06 -4.57
C VAL A 44 -1.12 15.59 -3.28
N LEU A 45 -1.52 15.07 -2.11
CA LEU A 45 -0.91 15.42 -0.83
C LEU A 45 0.61 15.13 -0.85
N ALA A 46 1.04 13.98 -1.35
CA ALA A 46 2.44 13.59 -1.48
C ALA A 46 3.25 14.61 -2.30
N VAL A 47 2.70 15.08 -3.42
CA VAL A 47 3.33 16.11 -4.26
C VAL A 47 3.42 17.46 -3.55
N LEU A 48 2.37 17.86 -2.83
CA LEU A 48 2.34 19.14 -2.13
C LEU A 48 3.30 19.20 -0.95
N VAL A 49 3.48 18.09 -0.21
CA VAL A 49 4.42 18.04 0.91
C VAL A 49 5.85 17.81 0.44
N GLY A 50 6.06 17.02 -0.61
CA GLY A 50 7.38 16.65 -1.15
C GLY A 50 8.05 17.68 -2.07
N HIS A 51 7.70 18.96 -1.97
CA HIS A 51 8.21 20.00 -2.87
C HIS A 51 9.73 20.23 -2.78
N ASP A 52 10.34 19.98 -1.61
CA ASP A 52 11.76 20.21 -1.35
C ASP A 52 12.63 18.94 -1.44
N VAL A 53 12.02 17.76 -1.66
CA VAL A 53 12.80 16.51 -1.77
C VAL A 53 13.50 16.41 -3.12
N ARG A 54 14.48 15.50 -3.21
CA ARG A 54 15.14 15.16 -4.47
C ARG A 54 14.09 14.82 -5.54
N THR A 55 14.17 15.46 -6.70
CA THR A 55 13.21 15.27 -7.81
C THR A 55 13.03 13.79 -8.17
N GLY A 56 14.10 12.99 -8.17
CA GLY A 56 14.01 11.55 -8.41
C GLY A 56 13.17 10.80 -7.39
N ALA A 57 13.21 11.19 -6.11
CA ALA A 57 12.40 10.56 -5.06
C ALA A 57 10.92 10.92 -5.25
N LEU A 58 10.61 12.18 -5.58
CA LEU A 58 9.25 12.63 -5.88
C LEU A 58 8.67 11.91 -7.11
N VAL A 59 9.45 11.78 -8.19
CA VAL A 59 9.03 11.04 -9.40
C VAL A 59 8.77 9.57 -9.07
N ALA A 60 9.65 8.92 -8.31
CA ALA A 60 9.45 7.54 -7.88
C ALA A 60 8.19 7.39 -7.02
N ALA A 61 7.90 8.35 -6.14
CA ALA A 61 6.67 8.37 -5.36
C ALA A 61 5.43 8.46 -6.27
N ILE A 62 5.42 9.39 -7.23
CA ILE A 62 4.30 9.58 -8.18
C ILE A 62 4.05 8.30 -8.98
N VAL A 63 5.10 7.65 -9.47
CA VAL A 63 5.00 6.35 -10.16
C VAL A 63 4.40 5.30 -9.21
N GLY A 64 4.84 5.25 -7.96
CA GLY A 64 4.30 4.37 -6.93
C GLY A 64 2.79 4.56 -6.73
N PHE A 65 2.36 5.80 -6.52
CA PHE A 65 0.93 6.15 -6.37
C PHE A 65 0.11 5.86 -7.63
N ALA A 66 0.65 6.12 -8.82
CA ALA A 66 -0.02 5.80 -10.09
C ALA A 66 -0.22 4.28 -10.25
N CYS A 67 0.79 3.48 -9.89
CA CYS A 67 0.70 2.03 -9.85
C CYS A 67 -0.33 1.52 -8.83
N CYS A 68 -0.37 2.12 -7.62
CA CYS A 68 -1.40 1.83 -6.62
C CYS A 68 -2.81 2.15 -7.13
N LEU A 69 -3.00 3.29 -7.80
CA LEU A 69 -4.27 3.67 -8.41
C LEU A 69 -4.70 2.68 -9.51
N ALA A 70 -3.77 2.27 -10.37
CA ALA A 70 -4.04 1.25 -11.38
C ALA A 70 -4.43 -0.09 -10.75
N GLY A 71 -3.76 -0.47 -9.64
CA GLY A 71 -4.10 -1.64 -8.85
C GLY A 71 -5.48 -1.54 -8.22
N ASP A 72 -5.82 -0.39 -7.64
CA ASP A 72 -7.13 -0.13 -7.04
C ASP A 72 -8.27 -0.31 -8.03
N VAL A 73 -8.09 0.23 -9.23
CA VAL A 73 -9.02 0.14 -10.35
C VAL A 73 -9.14 -1.31 -10.83
N ALA A 74 -8.02 -2.00 -11.06
CA ALA A 74 -8.01 -3.39 -11.50
C ALA A 74 -8.72 -4.35 -10.52
N LEU A 75 -8.67 -4.05 -9.22
CA LEU A 75 -9.33 -4.81 -8.16
C LEU A 75 -10.77 -4.38 -7.88
N LEU A 76 -11.33 -3.41 -8.59
CA LEU A 76 -12.74 -3.06 -8.44
C LEU A 76 -13.62 -4.25 -8.83
N PRO A 77 -14.76 -4.49 -8.14
CA PRO A 77 -15.68 -5.58 -8.49
C PRO A 77 -16.18 -5.56 -9.94
N ALA A 78 -16.20 -4.37 -10.58
CA ALA A 78 -16.59 -4.21 -11.98
C ALA A 78 -15.53 -4.68 -12.99
N ILE A 79 -14.26 -4.80 -12.58
CA ILE A 79 -13.13 -5.18 -13.44
C ILE A 79 -12.59 -6.55 -13.07
N ASP A 80 -12.45 -6.82 -11.76
CA ASP A 80 -12.09 -8.11 -11.16
C ASP A 80 -10.83 -8.78 -11.76
N ARG A 81 -9.80 -7.97 -12.02
CA ARG A 81 -8.51 -8.44 -12.57
C ARG A 81 -7.45 -8.54 -11.49
N PHE A 82 -7.57 -9.56 -10.64
CA PHE A 82 -6.66 -9.78 -9.50
C PHE A 82 -5.17 -9.75 -9.88
N VAL A 83 -4.76 -10.50 -10.92
CA VAL A 83 -3.35 -10.60 -11.34
C VAL A 83 -2.81 -9.26 -11.84
N VAL A 84 -3.63 -8.49 -12.57
CA VAL A 84 -3.26 -7.13 -13.02
C VAL A 84 -3.10 -6.23 -11.81
N GLY A 85 -4.04 -6.27 -10.87
CA GLY A 85 -3.94 -5.53 -9.62
C GLY A 85 -2.67 -5.86 -8.85
N LEU A 86 -2.38 -7.15 -8.66
CA LEU A 86 -1.18 -7.65 -8.00
C LEU A 86 0.11 -7.13 -8.67
N ALA A 87 0.18 -7.19 -10.01
CA ALA A 87 1.32 -6.71 -10.77
C ALA A 87 1.48 -5.17 -10.68
N SER A 88 0.38 -4.43 -10.71
CA SER A 88 0.38 -2.97 -10.53
C SER A 88 0.89 -2.60 -9.13
N PHE A 89 0.37 -3.21 -8.07
CA PHE A 89 0.89 -2.95 -6.73
C PHE A 89 2.36 -3.36 -6.59
N LEU A 90 2.79 -4.50 -7.14
CA LEU A 90 4.19 -4.92 -7.15
C LEU A 90 5.10 -3.84 -7.73
N ALA A 91 4.75 -3.30 -8.90
CA ALA A 91 5.48 -2.20 -9.53
C ALA A 91 5.49 -0.95 -8.65
N GLY A 92 4.38 -0.65 -7.98
CA GLY A 92 4.29 0.45 -7.02
C GLY A 92 5.25 0.29 -5.84
N HIS A 93 5.33 -0.91 -5.25
CA HIS A 93 6.29 -1.22 -4.19
C HIS A 93 7.73 -1.02 -4.62
N VAL A 94 8.09 -1.44 -5.85
CA VAL A 94 9.44 -1.18 -6.40
C VAL A 94 9.71 0.31 -6.54
N ALA A 95 8.72 1.09 -7.00
CA ALA A 95 8.85 2.54 -7.08
C ALA A 95 9.05 3.19 -5.70
N PHE A 96 8.34 2.72 -4.66
CA PHE A 96 8.55 3.18 -3.29
C PHE A 96 9.91 2.76 -2.72
N VAL A 97 10.43 1.59 -3.08
CA VAL A 97 11.82 1.20 -2.76
C VAL A 97 12.80 2.22 -3.34
N VAL A 98 12.65 2.57 -4.62
CA VAL A 98 13.49 3.58 -5.27
C VAL A 98 13.36 4.94 -4.58
N MET A 99 12.14 5.37 -4.25
CA MET A 99 11.89 6.58 -3.47
C MET A 99 12.68 6.56 -2.15
N PHE A 100 12.59 5.49 -1.35
CA PHE A 100 13.29 5.39 -0.07
C PHE A 100 14.81 5.40 -0.21
N VAL A 101 15.36 4.69 -1.19
CA VAL A 101 16.81 4.72 -1.47
C VAL A 101 17.26 6.14 -1.82
N LEU A 102 16.45 6.88 -2.57
CA LEU A 102 16.76 8.26 -2.93
C LEU A 102 16.59 9.24 -1.75
N LEU A 103 15.70 8.97 -0.80
CA LEU A 103 15.57 9.75 0.43
C LEU A 103 16.73 9.51 1.43
N GLY A 104 17.48 8.41 1.28
CA GLY A 104 18.60 8.05 2.14
C GLY A 104 18.24 6.99 3.19
N LEU A 105 19.22 6.17 3.56
CA LEU A 105 19.06 5.00 4.44
C LEU A 105 19.91 5.14 5.72
N ASP A 106 19.91 6.32 6.31
CA ASP A 106 20.86 6.67 7.39
C ASP A 106 20.64 5.86 8.69
N ARG A 107 19.47 5.22 8.83
CA ARG A 107 19.06 4.46 10.02
C ARG A 107 18.92 2.98 9.68
N TRP A 108 19.91 2.42 8.98
CA TRP A 108 19.95 1.02 8.53
C TRP A 108 19.60 -0.02 9.62
N TRP A 109 19.92 0.25 10.89
CA TRP A 109 19.60 -0.63 12.02
C TRP A 109 18.09 -0.79 12.24
N LEU A 110 17.27 0.22 11.93
CA LEU A 110 15.80 0.09 11.93
C LEU A 110 15.35 -0.88 10.83
N GLY A 111 16.06 -0.95 9.71
CA GLY A 111 15.86 -1.97 8.70
C GLY A 111 16.08 -3.38 9.26
N LEU A 112 17.10 -3.60 10.10
CA LEU A 112 17.30 -4.89 10.77
C LEU A 112 16.16 -5.25 11.73
N VAL A 113 15.62 -4.27 12.45
CA VAL A 113 14.43 -4.47 13.28
C VAL A 113 13.24 -4.87 12.41
N ALA A 114 13.05 -4.20 11.27
CA ALA A 114 12.00 -4.54 10.32
C ALA A 114 12.17 -5.95 9.75
N VAL A 115 13.39 -6.44 9.51
CA VAL A 115 13.66 -7.83 9.08
C VAL A 115 13.03 -8.83 10.04
N VAL A 116 13.20 -8.63 11.35
CA VAL A 116 12.58 -9.51 12.37
C VAL A 116 11.06 -9.45 12.29
N GLY A 117 10.48 -8.25 12.15
CA GLY A 117 9.05 -8.05 12.01
C GLY A 117 8.47 -8.74 10.77
N VAL A 118 9.06 -8.52 9.59
CA VAL A 118 8.60 -9.13 8.34
C VAL A 118 8.84 -10.63 8.31
N ALA A 119 9.89 -11.15 8.95
CA ALA A 119 10.09 -12.58 9.11
C ALA A 119 8.96 -13.21 9.97
N GLY A 120 8.54 -12.52 11.03
CA GLY A 120 7.36 -12.89 11.82
C GLY A 120 6.10 -12.97 10.94
N VAL A 121 5.78 -11.91 10.20
CA VAL A 121 4.62 -11.87 9.30
C VAL A 121 4.70 -12.96 8.22
N ALA A 122 5.86 -13.14 7.59
CA ALA A 122 6.07 -14.16 6.56
C ALA A 122 5.88 -15.58 7.10
N SER A 123 6.36 -15.86 8.31
CA SER A 123 6.23 -17.17 8.94
C SER A 123 4.79 -17.49 9.38
N LEU A 124 4.06 -16.49 9.90
CA LEU A 124 2.71 -16.66 10.44
C LEU A 124 1.63 -16.57 9.34
N ALA A 125 1.66 -15.50 8.54
CA ALA A 125 0.65 -15.24 7.51
C ALA A 125 1.13 -15.66 6.13
N GLY A 126 2.35 -15.27 5.73
CA GLY A 126 2.86 -15.49 4.38
C GLY A 126 2.86 -16.96 3.94
N ARG A 127 3.27 -17.88 4.81
CA ARG A 127 3.24 -19.33 4.53
C ARG A 127 1.83 -19.85 4.24
N HIS A 128 0.83 -19.40 5.00
CA HIS A 128 -0.56 -19.80 4.78
C HIS A 128 -1.11 -19.20 3.49
N ILE A 129 -0.79 -17.94 3.20
CA ILE A 129 -1.20 -17.24 1.99
C ILE A 129 -0.64 -17.94 0.73
N VAL A 130 0.65 -18.26 0.68
CA VAL A 130 1.26 -18.93 -0.47
C VAL A 130 0.73 -20.34 -0.66
N ARG A 131 0.52 -21.09 0.44
CA ARG A 131 -0.10 -22.43 0.37
C ARG A 131 -1.54 -22.37 -0.14
N GLY A 132 -2.32 -21.41 0.35
CA GLY A 132 -3.68 -21.15 -0.12
C GLY A 132 -3.70 -20.78 -1.61
N ALA A 133 -2.84 -19.86 -2.03
CA ALA A 133 -2.71 -19.47 -3.43
C ALA A 133 -2.39 -20.66 -4.33
N ARG A 134 -1.41 -21.49 -3.95
CA ARG A 134 -1.05 -22.71 -4.68
C ARG A 134 -2.19 -23.72 -4.76
N ALA A 135 -2.99 -23.85 -3.69
CA ALA A 135 -4.13 -24.76 -3.66
C ALA A 135 -5.29 -24.26 -4.53
N SER A 136 -5.48 -22.94 -4.63
CA SER A 136 -6.49 -22.33 -5.50
C SER A 136 -6.08 -22.40 -6.98
N ASP A 137 -4.85 -22.01 -7.29
CA ASP A 137 -4.26 -22.09 -8.63
C ASP A 137 -2.73 -22.22 -8.50
N PRO A 138 -2.12 -23.35 -8.92
CA PRO A 138 -0.68 -23.53 -8.88
C PRO A 138 0.12 -22.40 -9.55
N GLY A 139 -0.44 -21.75 -10.57
CA GLY A 139 0.18 -20.62 -11.27
C GLY A 139 0.30 -19.35 -10.43
N LEU A 140 -0.51 -19.20 -9.37
CA LEU A 140 -0.50 -18.03 -8.49
C LEU A 140 0.55 -18.11 -7.38
N ALA A 141 1.12 -19.29 -7.11
CA ALA A 141 2.08 -19.46 -6.02
C ALA A 141 3.32 -18.58 -6.18
N VAL A 142 3.90 -18.56 -7.38
CA VAL A 142 5.11 -17.78 -7.69
C VAL A 142 4.84 -16.27 -7.68
N PRO A 143 3.81 -15.74 -8.37
CA PRO A 143 3.47 -14.31 -8.29
C PRO A 143 3.20 -13.83 -6.87
N VAL A 144 2.45 -14.58 -6.07
CA VAL A 144 2.13 -14.20 -4.68
C VAL A 144 3.37 -14.23 -3.80
N GLN A 145 4.25 -15.22 -3.97
CA GLN A 145 5.51 -15.27 -3.23
C GLN A 145 6.44 -14.10 -3.59
N ALA A 146 6.59 -13.79 -4.89
CA ALA A 146 7.38 -12.66 -5.36
C ALA A 146 6.83 -11.33 -4.79
N TYR A 147 5.50 -11.18 -4.79
CA TYR A 147 4.83 -10.04 -4.20
C TYR A 147 5.16 -9.86 -2.72
N LEU A 148 4.97 -10.91 -1.92
CA LEU A 148 5.27 -10.88 -0.49
C LEU A 148 6.75 -10.55 -0.23
N ALA A 149 7.68 -11.05 -1.04
CA ALA A 149 9.09 -10.73 -0.91
C ALA A 149 9.38 -9.24 -1.18
N VAL A 150 8.78 -8.68 -2.24
CA VAL A 150 8.99 -7.27 -2.61
C VAL A 150 8.38 -6.33 -1.58
N ILE A 151 7.16 -6.55 -1.11
CA ILE A 151 6.55 -5.68 -0.09
C ILE A 151 7.29 -5.75 1.24
N CYS A 152 7.78 -6.93 1.65
CA CYS A 152 8.61 -7.05 2.85
C CYS A 152 9.95 -6.30 2.69
N SER A 153 10.57 -6.39 1.51
CA SER A 153 11.79 -5.65 1.20
C SER A 153 11.54 -4.14 1.21
N MET A 154 10.41 -3.68 0.66
CA MET A 154 9.99 -2.29 0.73
C MET A 154 9.84 -1.81 2.17
N ALA A 155 9.27 -2.63 3.07
CA ALA A 155 9.16 -2.28 4.49
C ALA A 155 10.52 -2.17 5.18
N VAL A 156 11.42 -3.11 4.93
CA VAL A 156 12.79 -3.06 5.48
C VAL A 156 13.53 -1.80 5.03
N ILE A 157 13.46 -1.47 3.75
CA ILE A 157 14.11 -0.29 3.17
C ILE A 157 13.43 1.00 3.68
N GLY A 158 12.09 1.01 3.78
CA GLY A 158 11.32 2.12 4.35
C GLY A 158 11.70 2.41 5.80
N TRP A 159 11.90 1.38 6.61
CA TRP A 159 12.37 1.55 7.99
C TRP A 159 13.80 2.07 8.07
N ALA A 160 14.68 1.61 7.17
CA ALA A 160 16.07 2.07 7.12
C ALA A 160 16.22 3.58 6.82
N THR A 161 15.19 4.23 6.26
CA THR A 161 15.17 5.70 6.12
C THR A 161 15.14 6.43 7.47
N GLY A 162 14.59 5.80 8.51
CA GLY A 162 14.33 6.43 9.81
C GLY A 162 13.34 7.59 9.77
N ARG A 163 12.52 7.68 8.73
CA ARG A 163 11.44 8.67 8.60
C ARG A 163 10.15 8.06 9.12
N ALA A 164 9.47 8.74 10.04
CA ALA A 164 8.27 8.21 10.71
C ALA A 164 7.17 7.82 9.69
N GLY A 165 6.95 8.67 8.67
CA GLY A 165 6.01 8.37 7.59
C GLY A 165 6.37 7.10 6.80
N ALA A 166 7.64 6.89 6.47
CA ALA A 166 8.09 5.68 5.75
C ALA A 166 7.91 4.41 6.60
N ILE A 167 8.23 4.48 7.89
CA ILE A 167 8.08 3.38 8.85
C ILE A 167 6.60 2.99 8.97
N VAL A 168 5.74 3.95 9.30
CA VAL A 168 4.30 3.72 9.50
C VAL A 168 3.65 3.30 8.19
N GLY A 169 3.95 4.01 7.10
CA GLY A 169 3.36 3.77 5.78
C GLY A 169 3.68 2.37 5.26
N SER A 170 4.95 1.98 5.29
CA SER A 170 5.37 0.66 4.81
C SER A 170 4.88 -0.49 5.69
N ALA A 171 4.85 -0.33 7.01
CA ALA A 171 4.30 -1.33 7.93
C ALA A 171 2.79 -1.50 7.73
N ALA A 172 2.06 -0.40 7.57
CA ALA A 172 0.63 -0.43 7.28
C ALA A 172 0.33 -1.09 5.92
N PHE A 173 1.20 -0.91 4.92
CA PHE A 173 1.07 -1.58 3.62
C PHE A 173 1.22 -3.10 3.76
N VAL A 174 2.25 -3.56 4.49
CA VAL A 174 2.43 -4.99 4.78
C VAL A 174 1.21 -5.56 5.51
N ALA A 175 0.66 -4.83 6.49
CA ALA A 175 -0.53 -5.27 7.22
C ALA A 175 -1.77 -5.35 6.31
N SER A 176 -2.00 -4.33 5.49
CA SER A 176 -3.08 -4.28 4.49
C SER A 176 -3.05 -5.51 3.59
N ASP A 177 -1.88 -5.80 3.01
CA ASP A 177 -1.75 -6.83 1.98
C ASP A 177 -1.70 -8.24 2.58
N ALA A 178 -1.18 -8.38 3.79
CA ALA A 178 -1.31 -9.62 4.54
C ALA A 178 -2.79 -9.94 4.81
N MET A 179 -3.59 -8.94 5.19
CA MET A 179 -5.04 -9.14 5.37
C MET A 179 -5.76 -9.42 4.05
N LEU A 180 -5.41 -8.72 2.96
CA LEU A 180 -5.99 -8.95 1.64
C LEU A 180 -5.67 -10.36 1.12
N GLY A 181 -4.40 -10.77 1.19
CA GLY A 181 -3.97 -12.11 0.79
C GLY A 181 -4.59 -13.20 1.65
N TRP A 182 -4.73 -12.97 2.96
CA TRP A 182 -5.42 -13.91 3.86
C TRP A 182 -6.89 -14.06 3.49
N ARG A 183 -7.57 -12.95 3.19
CA ARG A 183 -8.97 -12.94 2.76
C ARG A 183 -9.15 -13.72 1.47
N GLN A 184 -8.25 -13.53 0.51
CA GLN A 184 -8.32 -14.13 -0.82
C GLN A 184 -8.03 -15.64 -0.82
N PHE A 185 -7.02 -16.08 -0.07
CA PHE A 185 -6.46 -17.43 -0.21
C PHE A 185 -6.62 -18.34 1.00
N VAL A 186 -6.98 -17.80 2.17
CA VAL A 186 -7.06 -18.58 3.42
C VAL A 186 -8.47 -18.58 3.98
N ARG A 187 -8.98 -17.43 4.41
CA ARG A 187 -10.34 -17.29 4.94
C ARG A 187 -10.80 -15.84 4.90
N SER A 188 -11.99 -15.61 4.34
CA SER A 188 -12.66 -14.32 4.38
C SER A 188 -13.46 -14.12 5.68
N ARG A 189 -13.45 -12.90 6.22
CA ARG A 189 -14.32 -12.46 7.32
C ARG A 189 -14.94 -11.09 7.00
N PRO A 190 -16.14 -10.77 7.52
CA PRO A 190 -16.87 -9.54 7.15
C PRO A 190 -16.16 -8.22 7.47
N TRP A 191 -15.29 -8.20 8.49
CA TRP A 191 -14.56 -6.98 8.89
C TRP A 191 -13.29 -6.72 8.07
N MET A 192 -12.77 -7.74 7.37
CA MET A 192 -11.50 -7.65 6.63
C MET A 192 -11.53 -6.63 5.47
N PRO A 193 -12.60 -6.50 4.65
CA PRO A 193 -12.63 -5.52 3.58
C PRO A 193 -12.39 -4.08 4.09
N VAL A 194 -13.04 -3.72 5.20
CA VAL A 194 -12.90 -2.39 5.81
C VAL A 194 -11.52 -2.23 6.44
N ALA A 195 -11.04 -3.24 7.18
CA ALA A 195 -9.72 -3.21 7.81
C ALA A 195 -8.59 -3.05 6.78
N VAL A 196 -8.65 -3.78 5.66
CA VAL A 196 -7.72 -3.65 4.53
C VAL A 196 -7.71 -2.20 4.03
N MET A 197 -8.87 -1.60 3.77
CA MET A 197 -8.92 -0.22 3.31
C MET A 197 -8.39 0.77 4.36
N ILE A 198 -8.73 0.64 5.65
CA ILE A 198 -8.20 1.53 6.69
C ILE A 198 -6.66 1.48 6.71
N THR A 199 -6.08 0.28 6.71
CA THR A 199 -4.62 0.11 6.69
C THR A 199 -4.00 0.57 5.39
N TYR A 200 -4.67 0.38 4.25
CA TYR A 200 -4.20 0.81 2.94
C TYR A 200 -4.14 2.34 2.81
N HIS A 201 -5.22 3.03 3.19
CA HIS A 201 -5.21 4.51 3.20
C HIS A 201 -4.18 5.05 4.18
N GLY A 202 -4.05 4.44 5.37
CA GLY A 202 -2.98 4.78 6.33
C GLY A 202 -1.59 4.55 5.76
N ALA A 203 -1.40 3.48 4.97
CA ALA A 203 -0.15 3.19 4.27
C ALA A 203 0.20 4.30 3.27
N LEU A 204 -0.73 4.61 2.36
CA LEU A 204 -0.56 5.67 1.36
C LEU A 204 -0.29 7.03 2.01
N THR A 205 -1.03 7.39 3.07
CA THR A 205 -0.81 8.65 3.79
C THR A 205 0.56 8.66 4.47
N GLY A 206 0.98 7.57 5.11
CA GLY A 206 2.33 7.46 5.68
C GLY A 206 3.43 7.63 4.64
N LEU A 207 3.28 6.99 3.46
CA LEU A 207 4.19 7.13 2.34
C LEU A 207 4.22 8.58 1.81
N ALA A 208 3.07 9.25 1.69
CA ALA A 208 3.01 10.66 1.30
C ALA A 208 3.75 11.56 2.29
N LEU A 209 3.48 11.39 3.59
CA LEU A 209 4.14 12.14 4.66
C LEU A 209 5.62 11.80 4.82
N SER A 210 6.08 10.67 4.25
CA SER A 210 7.50 10.36 4.17
C SER A 210 8.26 11.29 3.23
N LEU A 211 7.60 12.14 2.46
CA LEU A 211 8.24 13.16 1.61
C LEU A 211 8.30 14.55 2.27
N ALA A 212 7.66 14.73 3.43
CA ALA A 212 7.60 16.02 4.13
C ALA A 212 8.89 16.41 4.88
#